data_AF-A0A7W4D0C6-F1
#
_entry.id   AF-A0A7W4D0C6-F1
#
_cell.length_a   1.000
_cell.length_b   1.000
_cell.length_c   1.000
_cell.angle_alpha   90.00
_cell.angle_beta   90.00
_cell.angle_gamma   90.00
#
_symmetry.space_group_name_H-M   'P 1'
#
loop_
_entity.id
_entity.type
_entity.pdbx_description
1 polymer ?
#
loop_
_entity_poly.entity_id
_entity_poly.type
_entity_poly.pdbx_seq_one_letter_code
_entity_poly.pdbx_strand_id
1 'polypeptide(L)'
;MKRALDVFALHVSRRSTTWLMPLWLSLGVVAVMVVITFAMRLAGVDTLDPEIADGLRNSQGILWTLIGFLIALGVQSSVACFAFALALGTTRRQYVIGTGLYFLLQTAYLSVLLSLLLALEKATNHWFMGAHTLDIWALGAGDWAHFLTVVPSGVLASLALGALAGASWLRFGNRGPLIICGAFVVLVLAGILLVMPRLEAFLGWFSVLWAGVALTVLAAVSLAGAWSFLSRASVRNA
;
A
#
# COMPACT_ATOMS: atom_id res chain seq x y z
N MET A 1 6.92 5.57 -27.03
CA MET A 1 5.97 4.81 -26.19
C MET A 1 6.35 3.33 -26.08
N LYS A 2 6.73 2.64 -27.18
CA LYS A 2 7.16 1.22 -27.15
C LYS A 2 8.11 0.87 -26.00
N ARG A 3 9.22 1.60 -25.84
CA ARG A 3 10.18 1.38 -24.74
C ARG A 3 9.63 1.54 -23.31
N ALA A 4 8.57 2.33 -23.12
CA ALA A 4 7.92 2.45 -21.81
C ALA A 4 7.03 1.22 -21.53
N LEU A 5 6.41 0.66 -22.57
CA LEU A 5 5.68 -0.60 -22.48
C LEU A 5 6.62 -1.77 -22.25
N ASP A 6 7.84 -1.73 -22.80
CA ASP A 6 8.86 -2.75 -22.53
C ASP A 6 9.30 -2.74 -21.05
N VAL A 7 9.44 -1.56 -20.42
CA VAL A 7 9.70 -1.43 -18.99
C VAL A 7 8.51 -1.92 -18.15
N PHE A 8 7.28 -1.62 -18.57
CA PHE A 8 6.10 -2.18 -17.94
C PHE A 8 6.07 -3.72 -18.01
N ALA A 9 6.35 -4.28 -19.19
CA ALA A 9 6.42 -5.73 -19.40
C ALA A 9 7.52 -6.37 -18.56
N LEU A 10 8.65 -5.67 -18.36
CA LEU A 10 9.72 -6.11 -17.47
C LEU A 10 9.23 -6.29 -16.03
N HIS A 11 8.48 -5.33 -15.48
CA HIS A 11 7.92 -5.45 -14.12
C HIS A 11 6.90 -6.60 -14.03
N VAL A 12 6.04 -6.75 -15.04
CA VAL A 12 5.01 -7.80 -15.09
C VAL A 12 5.61 -9.20 -15.31
N SER A 13 6.81 -9.29 -15.89
CA SER A 13 7.49 -10.57 -16.15
C SER A 13 7.76 -11.37 -14.87
N ARG A 14 7.92 -10.69 -13.73
CA ARG A 14 8.10 -11.30 -12.40
C ARG A 14 6.77 -11.77 -11.83
N ARG A 15 6.15 -12.75 -12.49
CA ARG A 15 4.78 -13.20 -12.20
C ARG A 15 4.56 -13.58 -10.73
N SER A 16 5.55 -14.23 -10.11
CA SER A 16 5.49 -14.63 -8.70
C SER A 16 5.34 -13.43 -7.77
N THR A 17 6.22 -12.44 -7.90
CA THR A 17 6.20 -11.26 -7.02
C THR A 17 5.05 -10.32 -7.36
N THR A 18 4.71 -10.16 -8.63
CA THR A 18 3.68 -9.21 -9.08
C THR A 18 2.26 -9.70 -8.78
N TRP A 19 1.96 -10.97 -9.04
CA TRP A 19 0.58 -11.51 -8.97
C TRP A 19 0.37 -12.44 -7.80
N LEU A 20 1.24 -13.43 -7.63
CA LEU A 20 1.04 -14.49 -6.63
C LEU A 20 1.26 -13.96 -5.21
N MET A 21 2.29 -13.15 -4.99
CA MET A 21 2.64 -12.69 -3.64
C MET A 21 1.54 -11.84 -2.97
N PRO A 22 0.97 -10.79 -3.61
CA PRO A 22 -0.14 -10.06 -3.00
C PRO A 22 -1.37 -10.94 -2.71
N LEU A 23 -1.65 -11.90 -3.58
CA LEU A 23 -2.74 -12.86 -3.40
C LEU A 23 -2.49 -13.77 -2.19
N TRP A 24 -1.30 -14.36 -2.08
CA TRP A 24 -0.93 -15.22 -0.96
C TRP A 24 -0.89 -14.47 0.36
N LEU A 25 -0.39 -13.23 0.37
CA LEU A 25 -0.40 -12.40 1.58
C LEU A 25 -1.83 -12.07 2.02
N SER A 26 -2.72 -11.71 1.08
CA SER A 26 -4.11 -11.40 1.40
C SER A 26 -4.85 -12.63 1.94
N LEU A 27 -4.74 -13.78 1.25
CA LEU A 27 -5.33 -15.03 1.71
C LEU A 27 -4.70 -15.53 3.02
N GLY A 28 -3.40 -15.31 3.20
CA GLY A 28 -2.68 -15.67 4.42
C GLY A 28 -3.22 -14.90 5.63
N VAL A 29 -3.46 -13.59 5.48
CA VAL A 29 -4.09 -12.79 6.55
C VAL A 29 -5.51 -13.27 6.84
N VAL A 30 -6.31 -13.57 5.80
CA VAL A 30 -7.65 -14.15 5.98
C VAL A 30 -7.57 -15.46 6.78
N ALA A 31 -6.68 -16.38 6.38
CA ALA A 31 -6.50 -17.65 7.06
C ALA A 31 -6.07 -17.47 8.53
N VAL A 32 -5.12 -16.57 8.80
CA VAL A 32 -4.67 -16.26 10.16
C VAL A 32 -5.82 -15.72 11.00
N MET A 33 -6.61 -14.78 10.49
CA MET A 33 -7.76 -14.22 11.23
C MET A 33 -8.85 -15.26 11.48
N VAL A 34 -9.12 -16.15 10.52
CA VAL A 34 -10.03 -17.29 10.71
C VAL A 34 -9.52 -18.22 11.81
N VAL A 35 -8.22 -18.53 11.82
CA VAL A 35 -7.60 -19.37 12.87
C VAL A 35 -7.68 -18.70 14.24
N ILE A 36 -7.43 -17.39 14.33
CA ILE A 36 -7.55 -16.62 15.59
C ILE A 36 -9.01 -16.67 16.08
N THR A 37 -9.96 -16.40 15.20
CA THR A 37 -11.41 -16.39 15.55
C THR A 37 -11.86 -17.80 15.98
N PHE A 38 -11.38 -18.83 15.30
CA PHE A 38 -11.65 -20.23 15.67
C PHE A 38 -11.06 -20.59 17.04
N ALA A 39 -9.81 -20.16 17.33
CA ALA A 39 -9.18 -20.38 18.63
C ALA A 39 -9.92 -19.65 19.77
N MET A 40 -10.43 -18.44 19.52
CA MET A 40 -11.27 -17.71 20.48
C MET A 40 -12.56 -18.48 20.80
N ARG A 41 -13.24 -19.02 19.78
CA ARG A 41 -14.43 -19.85 19.98
C ARG A 41 -14.14 -21.12 20.77
N LEU A 42 -13.02 -21.78 20.51
CA LEU A 42 -12.57 -22.94 21.30
C LEU A 42 -12.30 -22.58 22.77
N ALA A 43 -11.88 -21.34 23.03
CA ALA A 43 -11.69 -20.82 24.39
C ALA A 43 -13.00 -20.39 25.08
N GLY A 44 -14.16 -20.60 24.45
CA GLY A 44 -15.47 -20.26 24.99
C GLY A 44 -15.88 -18.80 24.78
N VAL A 45 -15.17 -18.05 23.94
CA VAL A 45 -15.47 -16.65 23.61
C VAL A 45 -16.52 -16.61 22.49
N ASP A 46 -17.65 -15.93 22.73
CA ASP A 46 -18.65 -15.71 21.68
C ASP A 46 -18.20 -14.59 20.74
N THR A 47 -17.67 -14.97 19.57
CA THR A 47 -17.20 -14.01 18.57
C THR A 47 -18.33 -13.29 17.84
N LEU A 48 -19.59 -13.64 18.10
CA LEU A 48 -20.77 -12.94 17.59
C LEU A 48 -21.27 -11.85 18.55
N ASP A 49 -20.73 -11.79 19.76
CA ASP A 49 -21.00 -10.71 20.70
C ASP A 49 -20.52 -9.37 20.10
N PRO A 50 -21.37 -8.33 20.03
CA PRO A 50 -21.02 -7.02 19.47
C PRO A 50 -19.70 -6.44 19.99
N GLU A 51 -19.37 -6.60 21.27
CA GLU A 51 -18.16 -6.04 21.86
C GLU A 51 -16.89 -6.71 21.30
N ILE A 52 -16.94 -8.03 21.13
CA ILE A 52 -15.83 -8.83 20.60
C ILE A 52 -15.71 -8.62 19.09
N ALA A 53 -16.84 -8.54 18.38
CA ALA A 53 -16.87 -8.22 16.95
C ALA A 53 -16.22 -6.85 16.66
N ASP A 54 -16.52 -5.82 17.46
CA ASP A 54 -15.89 -4.51 17.33
C ASP A 54 -14.38 -4.54 17.63
N GLY A 55 -13.95 -5.37 18.58
CA GLY A 55 -12.53 -5.66 18.83
C GLY A 55 -11.84 -6.29 17.61
N LEU A 56 -12.48 -7.28 16.97
CA LEU A 56 -11.97 -7.93 15.75
C LEU A 56 -11.90 -6.95 14.57
N ARG A 57 -12.84 -6.00 14.48
CA ARG A 57 -12.83 -4.92 13.47
C ARG A 57 -11.70 -3.91 13.64
N ASN A 58 -11.06 -3.87 14.81
CA ASN A 58 -9.86 -3.07 15.04
C ASN A 58 -8.58 -3.79 14.57
N SER A 59 -8.69 -4.99 13.99
CA SER A 59 -7.53 -5.66 13.41
C SER A 59 -6.97 -4.88 12.23
N GLN A 60 -5.67 -4.61 12.28
CA GLN A 60 -4.94 -3.94 11.21
C GLN A 60 -4.04 -4.91 10.42
N GLY A 61 -4.21 -6.22 10.60
CA GLY A 61 -3.32 -7.24 10.04
C GLY A 61 -3.17 -7.14 8.52
N ILE A 62 -4.28 -6.94 7.79
CA ILE A 62 -4.26 -6.80 6.33
C ILE A 62 -3.51 -5.55 5.88
N LEU A 63 -3.67 -4.44 6.61
CA LEU A 63 -3.04 -3.16 6.29
C LEU A 63 -1.53 -3.25 6.44
N TRP A 64 -1.04 -3.72 7.59
CA TRP A 64 0.40 -3.79 7.84
C TRP A 64 1.11 -4.76 6.90
N THR A 65 0.52 -5.92 6.65
CA THR A 65 1.09 -6.91 5.73
C THR A 65 1.16 -6.38 4.30
N LEU A 66 0.09 -5.76 3.79
CA LEU A 66 0.07 -5.25 2.42
C LEU A 66 0.90 -3.98 2.25
N ILE A 67 0.82 -3.01 3.16
CA ILE A 67 1.60 -1.77 3.07
C ILE A 67 3.09 -2.07 3.07
N GLY A 68 3.56 -2.93 3.98
CA GLY A 68 4.97 -3.32 4.03
C GLY A 68 5.44 -3.99 2.73
N PHE A 69 4.64 -4.91 2.20
CA PHE A 69 4.94 -5.57 0.93
C PHE A 69 4.94 -4.60 -0.26
N LEU A 70 3.96 -3.70 -0.34
CA LEU A 70 3.83 -2.74 -1.43
C LEU A 70 4.96 -1.71 -1.45
N ILE A 71 5.39 -1.24 -0.27
CA ILE A 71 6.56 -0.37 -0.15
C ILE A 71 7.80 -1.13 -0.65
N ALA A 72 8.01 -2.38 -0.22
CA ALA A 72 9.14 -3.19 -0.68
C ALA A 72 9.10 -3.41 -2.21
N LEU A 73 7.92 -3.66 -2.78
CA LEU A 73 7.72 -3.78 -4.22
C LEU A 73 8.03 -2.46 -4.95
N GLY A 74 7.62 -1.33 -4.39
CA GLY A 74 7.96 0.01 -4.87
C GLY A 74 9.47 0.26 -4.86
N VAL A 75 10.18 -0.11 -3.79
CA VAL A 75 11.64 -0.01 -3.70
C VAL A 75 12.30 -0.88 -4.76
N GLN A 76 11.87 -2.13 -4.88
CA GLN A 76 12.41 -3.08 -5.86
C GLN A 76 12.20 -2.58 -7.29
N SER A 77 11.05 -1.96 -7.57
CA SER A 77 10.76 -1.35 -8.86
C SER A 77 11.68 -0.18 -9.19
N SER A 78 12.33 0.46 -8.22
CA SER A 78 13.28 1.55 -8.47
C SER A 78 14.72 1.07 -8.49
N VAL A 79 15.10 0.13 -7.62
CA VAL A 79 16.50 -0.31 -7.49
C VAL A 79 16.84 -1.44 -8.47
N ALA A 80 16.03 -2.51 -8.50
CA ALA A 80 16.40 -3.75 -9.20
C ALA A 80 16.17 -3.67 -10.72
N CYS A 81 15.13 -2.97 -11.16
CA CYS A 81 14.77 -2.91 -12.58
C CYS A 81 15.44 -1.73 -13.32
N PHE A 82 15.93 -0.71 -12.60
CA PHE A 82 16.39 0.54 -13.22
C PHE A 82 17.71 0.39 -13.95
N ALA A 83 18.74 -0.19 -13.31
CA ALA A 83 20.04 -0.42 -13.93
C ALA A 83 19.91 -1.33 -15.16
N PHE A 84 19.12 -2.41 -15.04
CA PHE A 84 18.84 -3.33 -16.13
C PHE A 84 18.12 -2.65 -17.30
N ALA A 85 17.08 -1.85 -17.05
CA ALA A 85 16.37 -1.13 -18.10
C ALA A 85 17.27 -0.10 -18.82
N LEU A 86 18.15 0.60 -18.09
CA LEU A 86 19.10 1.53 -18.70
C LEU A 86 20.14 0.80 -19.56
N ALA A 87 20.61 -0.37 -19.13
CA ALA A 87 21.53 -1.20 -19.91
C ALA A 87 20.90 -1.66 -21.24
N LEU A 88 19.59 -1.87 -21.28
CA LEU A 88 18.82 -2.19 -22.49
C LEU A 88 18.51 -0.96 -23.38
N GLY A 89 19.10 0.21 -23.08
CA GLY A 89 18.97 1.43 -23.90
C GLY A 89 17.66 2.19 -23.70
N THR A 90 16.95 1.97 -22.60
CA THR A 90 15.78 2.80 -22.24
C THR A 90 16.24 4.15 -21.68
N THR A 91 15.42 5.19 -21.88
CA THR A 91 15.69 6.50 -21.26
C THR A 91 15.07 6.58 -19.86
N ARG A 92 15.63 7.41 -18.97
CA ARG A 92 15.09 7.65 -17.62
C ARG A 92 13.61 8.07 -17.63
N ARG A 93 13.19 8.88 -18.62
CA ARG A 93 11.79 9.29 -18.79
C ARG A 93 10.88 8.10 -19.14
N GLN A 94 11.30 7.24 -20.06
CA GLN A 94 10.54 6.04 -20.44
C GLN A 94 10.42 5.07 -19.28
N TYR A 95 11.47 4.95 -18.46
CA TYR A 95 11.46 4.12 -17.26
C TYR A 95 10.41 4.55 -16.23
N VAL A 96 10.38 5.85 -15.91
CA VAL A 96 9.42 6.41 -14.95
C VAL A 96 7.99 6.24 -15.43
N ILE A 97 7.73 6.48 -16.72
CA ILE A 97 6.39 6.27 -17.31
C ILE A 97 5.99 4.79 -17.25
N GLY A 98 6.88 3.87 -17.63
CA GLY A 98 6.60 2.43 -17.57
C GLY A 98 6.34 1.92 -16.15
N THR A 99 7.09 2.44 -15.17
CA THR A 99 6.91 2.11 -13.75
C THR A 99 5.61 2.70 -13.19
N GLY A 100 5.24 3.92 -13.61
CA GLY A 100 3.94 4.51 -13.27
C GLY A 100 2.76 3.70 -13.81
N LEU A 101 2.84 3.23 -15.06
CA LEU A 101 1.83 2.33 -15.63
C LEU A 101 1.74 1.01 -14.85
N TYR A 102 2.87 0.48 -14.41
CA TYR A 102 2.91 -0.72 -13.57
C TYR A 102 2.21 -0.50 -12.23
N PHE A 103 2.40 0.66 -11.58
CA PHE A 103 1.70 0.97 -10.34
C PHE A 103 0.20 1.13 -10.53
N LEU A 104 -0.24 1.74 -11.63
CA LEU A 104 -1.66 1.83 -11.96
C LEU A 104 -2.28 0.43 -12.17
N LEU A 105 -1.59 -0.46 -12.88
CA LEU A 105 -2.01 -1.85 -13.04
C LEU A 105 -2.10 -2.55 -11.68
N GLN A 106 -1.08 -2.44 -10.84
CA GLN A 106 -1.04 -3.08 -9.53
C GLN A 106 -2.14 -2.54 -8.60
N THR A 107 -2.41 -1.24 -8.69
CA THR A 107 -3.50 -0.57 -7.96
C THR A 107 -4.85 -1.12 -8.40
N ALA A 108 -5.10 -1.22 -9.71
CA ALA A 108 -6.34 -1.79 -10.23
C ALA A 108 -6.50 -3.27 -9.82
N TYR A 109 -5.45 -4.07 -10.00
CA TYR A 109 -5.43 -5.48 -9.64
C TYR A 109 -5.76 -5.71 -8.16
N LEU A 110 -5.06 -5.02 -7.25
CA LEU A 110 -5.27 -5.18 -5.82
C LEU A 110 -6.62 -4.64 -5.37
N SER A 111 -7.09 -3.54 -5.96
CA SER A 111 -8.41 -3.01 -5.64
C SER A 111 -9.50 -4.00 -6.01
N VAL A 112 -9.41 -4.65 -7.19
CA VAL A 112 -10.34 -5.70 -7.59
C VAL A 112 -10.22 -6.92 -6.68
N LEU A 113 -8.99 -7.40 -6.42
CA LEU A 113 -8.76 -8.57 -5.56
C LEU A 113 -9.35 -8.37 -4.15
N LEU A 114 -9.06 -7.24 -3.51
CA LEU A 114 -9.53 -6.94 -2.17
C LEU A 114 -11.04 -6.67 -2.14
N SER A 115 -11.60 -6.07 -3.20
CA SER A 115 -13.05 -5.90 -3.33
C SER A 115 -13.77 -7.24 -3.45
N LEU A 116 -13.20 -8.19 -4.21
CA LEU A 116 -13.74 -9.55 -4.32
C LEU A 116 -13.67 -10.28 -2.97
N LEU A 117 -12.56 -10.16 -2.24
CA LEU A 117 -12.45 -10.74 -0.91
C LEU A 117 -13.41 -10.11 0.10
N LEU A 118 -13.63 -8.78 0.04
CA LEU A 118 -14.65 -8.12 0.88
C LEU A 118 -16.07 -8.58 0.52
N ALA A 119 -16.36 -8.76 -0.77
CA ALA A 119 -17.64 -9.30 -1.22
C ALA A 119 -17.85 -10.73 -0.71
N LEU A 120 -16.83 -11.57 -0.76
CA LEU A 120 -16.85 -12.93 -0.21
C LEU A 120 -17.01 -12.92 1.31
N GLU A 121 -16.30 -12.06 2.02
CA GLU A 121 -16.42 -11.89 3.48
C GLU A 121 -17.86 -11.56 3.86
N LYS A 122 -18.49 -10.60 3.17
CA LYS A 122 -19.90 -10.26 3.40
C LYS A 122 -20.87 -11.39 3.02
N ALA A 123 -20.63 -12.05 1.89
CA ALA A 123 -21.49 -13.14 1.42
C ALA A 123 -21.45 -14.38 2.33
N THR A 124 -20.34 -14.57 3.05
CA THR A 124 -20.13 -15.70 3.98
C THR A 124 -20.47 -15.36 5.43
N ASN A 125 -21.08 -14.20 5.70
CA ASN A 125 -21.27 -13.68 7.05
C ASN A 125 -19.96 -13.71 7.85
N HIS A 126 -18.92 -13.06 7.29
CA HIS A 126 -17.61 -12.88 7.89
C HIS A 126 -16.89 -14.23 8.09
N TRP A 127 -16.71 -14.95 6.98
CA TRP A 127 -16.04 -16.26 6.92
C TRP A 127 -16.67 -17.31 7.84
N PHE A 128 -18.00 -17.37 7.88
CA PHE A 128 -18.82 -18.31 8.66
C PHE A 128 -18.70 -18.21 10.19
N MET A 129 -17.69 -17.49 10.71
CA MET A 129 -17.32 -17.50 12.13
C MET A 129 -17.25 -16.10 12.75
N GLY A 130 -17.65 -15.04 12.04
CA GLY A 130 -17.49 -13.67 12.53
C GLY A 130 -16.06 -13.17 12.45
N ALA A 131 -15.23 -13.72 11.55
CA ALA A 131 -13.86 -13.25 11.36
C ALA A 131 -13.88 -11.97 10.50
N HIS A 132 -13.60 -10.82 11.10
CA HIS A 132 -13.49 -9.56 10.38
C HIS A 132 -12.07 -9.37 9.85
N THR A 133 -11.89 -9.42 8.53
CA THR A 133 -10.56 -9.30 7.88
C THR A 133 -10.41 -8.03 7.06
N LEU A 134 -11.41 -7.73 6.23
CA LEU A 134 -11.48 -6.56 5.38
C LEU A 134 -12.61 -5.63 5.81
N ASP A 135 -13.61 -6.16 6.53
CA ASP A 135 -14.64 -5.40 7.23
C ASP A 135 -14.11 -4.72 8.50
N ILE A 136 -13.01 -3.97 8.39
CA ILE A 136 -12.32 -3.30 9.51
C ILE A 136 -12.55 -1.80 9.48
N TRP A 137 -12.44 -1.13 10.64
CA TRP A 137 -12.69 0.32 10.77
C TRP A 137 -11.84 1.16 9.82
N ALA A 138 -10.56 0.81 9.69
CA ALA A 138 -9.64 1.53 8.82
C ALA A 138 -10.01 1.44 7.32
N LEU A 139 -10.69 0.36 6.91
CA LEU A 139 -11.19 0.14 5.55
C LEU A 139 -12.67 0.50 5.39
N GLY A 140 -13.28 1.11 6.40
CA GLY A 140 -14.63 1.68 6.33
C GLY A 140 -15.72 0.81 6.94
N ALA A 141 -15.36 -0.24 7.71
CA ALA A 141 -16.32 -1.14 8.36
C ALA A 141 -17.43 -1.60 7.39
N GLY A 142 -17.02 -1.94 6.16
CA GLY A 142 -17.91 -2.47 5.14
C GLY A 142 -18.57 -1.40 4.27
N ASP A 143 -18.35 -0.11 4.49
CA ASP A 143 -18.77 0.89 3.53
C ASP A 143 -17.97 0.77 2.22
N TRP A 144 -18.67 0.49 1.14
CA TRP A 144 -18.09 0.34 -0.20
C TRP A 144 -17.50 1.65 -0.72
N ALA A 145 -18.10 2.80 -0.39
CA ALA A 145 -17.59 4.09 -0.86
C ALA A 145 -16.23 4.42 -0.21
N HIS A 146 -16.12 4.19 1.09
CA HIS A 146 -14.86 4.30 1.82
C HIS A 146 -13.83 3.31 1.32
N PHE A 147 -14.19 2.04 1.18
CA PHE A 147 -13.29 0.99 0.72
C PHE A 147 -12.71 1.29 -0.67
N LEU A 148 -13.56 1.65 -1.64
CA LEU A 148 -13.16 1.96 -3.01
C LEU A 148 -12.39 3.28 -3.14
N THR A 149 -12.38 4.11 -2.11
CA THR A 149 -11.57 5.34 -2.07
C THR A 149 -10.21 5.07 -1.41
N VAL A 150 -10.20 4.41 -0.26
CA VAL A 150 -9.01 4.22 0.57
C VAL A 150 -8.09 3.13 0.03
N VAL A 151 -8.63 2.01 -0.46
CA VAL A 151 -7.81 0.90 -0.98
C VAL A 151 -6.97 1.32 -2.19
N PRO A 152 -7.52 1.84 -3.31
CA PRO A 152 -6.70 2.21 -4.46
C PRO A 152 -5.72 3.34 -4.14
N SER A 153 -6.16 4.35 -3.37
CA SER A 153 -5.29 5.47 -2.99
C SER A 153 -4.14 5.01 -2.08
N GLY A 154 -4.42 4.13 -1.12
CA GLY A 154 -3.43 3.54 -0.22
C GLY A 154 -2.44 2.64 -0.94
N VAL A 155 -2.89 1.80 -1.89
CA VAL A 155 -2.02 0.95 -2.71
C VAL A 155 -1.07 1.81 -3.55
N LEU A 156 -1.61 2.81 -4.26
CA LEU A 156 -0.82 3.70 -5.09
C LEU A 156 0.19 4.50 -4.26
N ALA A 157 -0.23 5.02 -3.10
CA ALA A 157 0.64 5.74 -2.17
C ALA A 157 1.78 4.86 -1.65
N SER A 158 1.49 3.61 -1.26
CA SER A 158 2.49 2.67 -0.74
C SER A 158 3.55 2.33 -1.80
N LEU A 159 3.13 2.04 -3.03
CA LEU A 159 4.03 1.79 -4.15
C LEU A 159 4.90 3.01 -4.47
N ALA A 160 4.29 4.20 -4.50
CA ALA A 160 4.98 5.45 -4.78
C ALA A 160 5.99 5.83 -3.68
N LEU A 161 5.66 5.63 -2.41
CA LEU A 161 6.56 5.83 -1.28
C LEU A 161 7.77 4.89 -1.36
N GLY A 162 7.53 3.61 -1.66
CA GLY A 162 8.60 2.66 -1.90
C GLY A 162 9.51 3.09 -3.07
N ALA A 163 8.91 3.56 -4.16
CA ALA A 163 9.67 4.06 -5.31
C ALA A 163 10.50 5.29 -4.97
N LEU A 164 9.95 6.23 -4.20
CA LEU A 164 10.67 7.41 -3.71
C LEU A 164 11.88 7.00 -2.87
N ALA A 165 11.69 6.08 -1.91
CA ALA A 165 12.77 5.57 -1.08
C ALA A 165 13.85 4.89 -1.93
N GLY A 166 13.49 3.98 -2.83
CA GLY A 166 14.42 3.30 -3.73
C GLY A 166 15.17 4.26 -4.67
N ALA A 167 14.47 5.24 -5.23
CA ALA A 167 15.08 6.28 -6.07
C ALA A 167 16.04 7.18 -5.29
N SER A 168 15.72 7.51 -4.04
CA SER A 168 16.59 8.29 -3.16
C SER A 168 17.86 7.52 -2.81
N TRP A 169 17.77 6.20 -2.61
CA TRP A 169 18.92 5.33 -2.39
C TRP A 169 19.86 5.32 -3.59
N LEU A 170 19.32 5.17 -4.81
CA LEU A 170 20.14 5.21 -6.02
C LEU A 170 20.89 6.54 -6.20
N ARG A 171 20.34 7.64 -5.70
CA ARG A 171 20.95 8.97 -5.86
C ARG A 171 21.91 9.34 -4.73
N PHE A 172 21.55 9.05 -3.49
CA PHE A 172 22.26 9.53 -2.30
C PHE A 172 22.82 8.40 -1.42
N GLY A 173 22.73 7.14 -1.87
CA GLY A 173 23.06 5.97 -1.07
C GLY A 173 22.19 5.89 0.19
N ASN A 174 22.78 5.39 1.27
CA ASN A 174 22.10 5.22 2.56
C ASN A 174 21.52 6.53 3.14
N ARG A 175 22.12 7.68 2.83
CA ARG A 175 21.65 8.98 3.33
C ARG A 175 20.27 9.35 2.79
N GLY A 176 19.93 8.93 1.57
CA GLY A 176 18.67 9.28 0.93
C GLY A 176 17.46 8.81 1.73
N PRO A 177 17.28 7.49 1.93
CA PRO A 177 16.17 6.97 2.71
C PRO A 177 16.19 7.43 4.17
N LEU A 178 17.37 7.53 4.79
CA LEU A 178 17.47 8.00 6.18
C LEU A 178 16.93 9.41 6.36
N ILE A 179 17.26 10.34 5.46
CA ILE A 179 16.76 11.72 5.52
C ILE A 179 15.24 11.76 5.27
N ILE A 180 14.74 10.99 4.29
CA ILE A 180 13.30 10.94 4.00
C ILE A 180 12.52 10.37 5.17
N CYS A 181 12.96 9.25 5.74
CA CYS A 181 12.34 8.65 6.92
C CYS A 181 12.42 9.57 8.13
N GLY A 182 13.58 10.20 8.38
CA GLY A 182 13.75 11.16 9.46
C GLY A 182 12.83 12.38 9.32
N ALA A 183 12.76 12.96 8.12
CA ALA A 183 11.85 14.06 7.82
C ALA A 183 10.38 13.64 7.99
N PHE A 184 10.01 12.44 7.54
CA PHE A 184 8.67 11.90 7.71
C PHE A 184 8.29 11.75 9.19
N VAL A 185 9.19 11.19 10.02
CA VAL A 185 8.97 11.09 11.47
C VAL A 185 8.78 12.46 12.10
N VAL A 186 9.62 13.44 11.77
CA VAL A 186 9.50 14.81 12.28
C VAL A 186 8.17 15.45 11.85
N LEU A 187 7.75 15.27 10.59
CA LEU A 187 6.48 15.79 10.09
C LEU A 187 5.27 15.13 10.79
N VAL A 188 5.31 13.82 11.01
CA VAL A 188 4.25 13.10 11.73
C VAL A 188 4.16 13.59 13.18
N LEU A 189 5.30 13.69 13.88
CA LEU A 189 5.33 14.17 15.27
C LEU A 189 4.85 15.62 15.38
N ALA A 190 5.29 16.50 14.48
CA ALA A 190 4.81 17.88 14.42
C ALA A 190 3.30 17.95 14.13
N GLY A 191 2.81 17.13 13.21
CA GLY A 191 1.39 17.00 12.90
C GLY A 191 0.57 16.57 14.10
N ILE A 192 1.02 15.54 14.83
CA ILE A 192 0.37 15.07 16.06
C ILE A 192 0.33 16.20 17.10
N LEU A 193 1.44 16.88 17.35
CA LEU A 193 1.50 17.97 18.33
C LEU A 193 0.57 19.16 17.98
N LEU A 194 0.39 19.44 16.69
CA LEU A 194 -0.51 20.49 16.22
C LEU A 194 -1.99 20.09 16.27
N VAL A 195 -2.30 18.82 15.98
CA VAL A 195 -3.68 18.32 15.90
C VAL A 195 -4.23 17.91 17.27
N MET A 196 -3.39 17.36 18.16
CA MET A 196 -3.84 16.83 19.45
C MET A 196 -4.66 17.82 20.29
N PRO A 197 -4.30 19.11 20.40
CA PRO A 197 -5.09 20.08 21.17
C PRO A 197 -6.45 20.42 20.55
N ARG A 198 -6.69 20.05 19.29
CA ARG A 198 -7.91 20.37 18.51
C ARG A 198 -8.52 19.11 17.89
N LEU A 199 -8.29 17.96 18.52
CA LEU A 199 -8.61 16.66 17.93
C LEU A 199 -10.09 16.54 17.56
N GLU A 200 -11.00 16.96 18.43
CA GLU A 200 -12.45 16.89 18.16
C GLU A 200 -12.86 17.73 16.96
N ALA A 201 -12.39 18.98 16.88
CA ALA A 201 -12.65 19.86 15.75
C ALA A 201 -12.03 19.32 14.45
N PHE A 202 -10.84 18.72 14.53
CA PHE A 202 -10.17 18.11 13.39
C PHE A 202 -10.92 16.86 12.90
N LEU A 203 -11.35 15.97 13.80
CA LEU A 203 -12.14 14.78 13.46
C LEU A 203 -13.49 15.15 12.86
N GLY A 204 -14.13 16.23 13.32
CA GLY A 204 -15.38 16.74 12.73
C GLY A 204 -15.23 17.24 11.28
N TRP A 205 -14.02 17.61 10.86
CA TRP A 205 -13.70 18.02 9.48
C TRP A 205 -13.15 16.87 8.64
N PHE A 206 -12.67 15.81 9.27
CA PHE A 206 -12.01 14.69 8.61
C PHE A 206 -13.07 13.78 7.97
N SER A 207 -13.08 13.74 6.64
CA SER A 207 -13.98 12.88 5.86
C SER A 207 -13.19 11.84 5.09
N VAL A 208 -13.89 10.78 4.70
CA VAL A 208 -13.38 9.72 3.81
C VAL A 208 -12.73 10.28 2.54
N LEU A 209 -13.34 11.32 1.97
CA LEU A 209 -12.80 12.00 0.78
C LEU A 209 -11.46 12.67 1.08
N TRP A 210 -11.30 13.31 2.24
CA TRP A 210 -10.03 13.89 2.64
C TRP A 210 -8.92 12.85 2.82
N ALA A 211 -9.25 11.67 3.35
CA ALA A 211 -8.30 10.56 3.46
C ALA A 211 -7.81 10.09 2.08
N GLY A 212 -8.73 9.87 1.13
CA GLY A 212 -8.39 9.50 -0.25
C GLY A 212 -7.58 10.58 -0.97
N VAL A 213 -7.97 11.85 -0.80
CA VAL A 213 -7.24 12.99 -1.37
C VAL A 213 -5.82 13.08 -0.79
N ALA A 214 -5.66 12.94 0.53
CA ALA A 214 -4.35 12.98 1.17
C ALA A 214 -3.43 11.86 0.65
N LEU A 215 -3.94 10.63 0.53
CA LEU A 215 -3.18 9.49 0.00
C LEU A 215 -2.82 9.66 -1.48
N THR A 216 -3.74 10.16 -2.31
CA THR A 216 -3.45 10.41 -3.74
C THR A 216 -2.46 11.55 -3.94
N VAL A 217 -2.56 12.63 -3.15
CA VAL A 217 -1.55 13.72 -3.13
C VAL A 217 -0.20 13.18 -2.68
N LEU A 218 -0.15 12.37 -1.61
CA LEU A 218 1.07 11.73 -1.14
C LEU A 218 1.70 10.85 -2.24
N ALA A 219 0.88 10.08 -2.96
CA ALA A 219 1.34 9.28 -4.09
C ALA A 219 1.92 10.16 -5.20
N ALA A 220 1.23 11.24 -5.60
CA ALA A 220 1.66 12.15 -6.64
C ALA A 220 2.99 12.83 -6.27
N VAL A 221 3.13 13.33 -5.04
CA VAL A 221 4.36 13.92 -4.51
C VAL A 221 5.50 12.89 -4.49
N SER A 222 5.22 11.66 -4.06
CA SER A 222 6.21 10.59 -4.01
C SER A 222 6.68 10.17 -5.40
N LEU A 223 5.79 10.08 -6.38
CA LEU A 223 6.14 9.82 -7.78
C LEU A 223 6.94 10.96 -8.40
N ALA A 224 6.57 12.21 -8.12
CA ALA A 224 7.32 13.38 -8.55
C ALA A 224 8.73 13.40 -7.94
N GLY A 225 8.85 13.08 -6.65
CA GLY A 225 10.12 12.93 -5.95
C GLY A 225 10.97 11.80 -6.56
N ALA A 226 10.39 10.63 -6.79
CA ALA A 226 11.06 9.50 -7.43
C ALA A 226 11.56 9.88 -8.84
N TRP A 227 10.75 10.55 -9.64
CA TRP A 227 11.14 11.06 -10.95
C TRP A 227 12.32 12.06 -10.85
N SER A 228 12.26 13.00 -9.90
CA SER A 228 13.31 13.99 -9.69
C SER A 228 14.65 13.36 -9.27
N PHE A 229 14.61 12.27 -8.50
CA PHE A 229 15.80 11.55 -8.08
C PHE A 229 16.37 10.69 -9.21
N LEU A 230 15.53 9.90 -9.88
CA LEU A 230 15.96 9.05 -11.00
C LEU A 230 16.47 9.86 -12.19
N SER A 231 15.87 11.01 -12.49
CA SER A 231 16.31 11.87 -13.60
C SER A 231 17.74 12.40 -13.42
N ARG A 232 18.21 12.52 -12.17
CA ARG A 232 19.53 13.06 -11.80
C ARG A 232 20.49 12.01 -11.22
N ALA A 233 20.09 10.74 -11.15
CA ALA A 233 20.93 9.68 -10.58
C ALA A 233 22.08 9.30 -11.53
N SER A 234 23.31 9.22 -11.00
CA SER A 234 24.47 8.71 -11.75
C SER A 234 24.51 7.18 -11.65
N VAL A 235 24.67 6.48 -12.78
CA VAL A 235 24.72 5.00 -12.87
C VAL A 235 26.01 4.42 -12.23
N ARG A 236 26.85 5.24 -11.60
CA ARG A 236 28.25 4.90 -11.29
C ARG A 236 28.43 3.90 -10.15
N ASN A 237 27.40 3.62 -9.35
CA ASN A 237 27.50 2.78 -8.15
C ASN A 237 26.35 1.75 -8.03
N ALA A 238 25.86 1.20 -9.15
CA ALA A 238 24.95 0.05 -9.13
C ALA A 238 25.75 -1.25 -9.08
#